data_AF-A0A8C0UH66-F1
#
_entry.id   AF-A0A8C0UH66-F1
#
_cell.length_a   1.000
_cell.length_b   1.000
_cell.length_c   1.000
_cell.angle_alpha   90.00
_cell.angle_beta   90.00
_cell.angle_gamma   90.00
#
_symmetry.space_group_name_H-M   'P 1'
#
loop_
_entity.id
_entity.type
_entity.pdbx_description
1 polymer ?
#
loop_
_entity_poly.entity_id
_entity_poly.type
_entity_poly.pdbx_seq_one_letter_code
_entity_poly.pdbx_strand_id
1 'polypeptide(L)'
;MKTTGLLLLLSLALFSIFFFFLGIQAAPIYCRNQRTLRNMCSMEYMPHCGSDGVTYPNKCMFCNAYLYVQNQSLHLPSGKSSRQLRGNCEQK
;
A
#
# COMPACT_ATOMS: atom_id res chain seq x y z
N MET A 1 33.31 31.30 -19.06
CA MET A 1 31.93 30.78 -19.27
C MET A 1 31.89 29.24 -19.33
N LYS A 2 32.68 28.51 -18.52
CA LYS A 2 32.77 27.03 -18.58
C LYS A 2 32.25 26.31 -17.33
N THR A 3 32.03 27.03 -16.23
CA THR A 3 31.59 26.48 -14.93
C THR A 3 30.08 26.37 -14.80
N THR A 4 29.32 27.13 -15.60
CA THR A 4 27.86 27.18 -15.59
C THR A 4 27.23 25.84 -15.98
N GLY A 5 27.86 25.11 -16.92
CA GLY A 5 27.40 23.78 -17.33
C GLY A 5 27.53 22.74 -16.21
N LEU A 6 28.61 22.79 -15.43
CA LEU A 6 28.84 21.87 -14.31
C LEU A 6 27.83 22.09 -13.17
N LEU A 7 27.50 23.35 -12.88
CA LEU A 7 26.51 23.71 -11.87
C LEU A 7 25.10 23.24 -12.25
N LEU A 8 24.71 23.37 -13.53
CA LEU A 8 23.43 22.88 -14.04
C LEU A 8 23.33 21.35 -13.92
N LEU A 9 24.38 20.62 -14.31
CA LEU A 9 24.41 19.16 -14.19
C LEU A 9 24.31 18.69 -12.74
N LEU A 10 25.01 19.37 -11.82
CA LEU A 10 24.94 19.05 -10.39
C LEU A 10 23.54 19.28 -9.82
N SER A 11 22.87 20.38 -10.22
CA SER A 11 21.51 20.69 -9.76
C SER A 11 20.47 19.67 -10.22
N LEU A 12 20.53 19.22 -11.48
CA LEU A 12 19.64 18.18 -12.01
C LEU A 12 19.85 16.84 -11.32
N ALA A 13 21.12 16.48 -11.05
CA ALA A 13 21.45 15.24 -10.36
C ALA A 13 20.88 15.24 -8.93
N LEU A 14 21.07 16.33 -8.17
CA LEU A 14 20.54 16.47 -6.81
C LEU A 14 19.00 16.43 -6.77
N PHE A 15 18.34 17.09 -7.73
CA PHE A 15 16.89 17.05 -7.85
C PHE A 15 16.41 15.61 -8.11
N SER A 16 16.99 14.92 -9.09
CA SER A 16 16.64 13.53 -9.42
C SER A 16 16.81 12.59 -8.23
N ILE A 17 17.90 12.77 -7.48
CA ILE A 17 18.18 12.00 -6.25
C ILE A 17 17.13 12.29 -5.17
N PHE A 18 16.73 13.55 -4.99
CA PHE A 18 15.70 13.94 -4.03
C PHE A 18 14.33 13.34 -4.33
N PHE A 19 13.89 13.35 -5.60
CA PHE A 19 12.63 12.70 -6.01
C PHE A 19 12.66 11.19 -5.84
N PHE A 20 13.81 10.57 -6.10
CA PHE A 20 13.99 9.15 -5.88
C PHE A 20 13.86 8.79 -4.39
N PHE A 21 14.50 9.56 -3.49
CA PHE A 21 14.38 9.36 -2.04
C PHE A 21 12.97 9.63 -1.50
N LEU A 22 12.26 10.64 -2.02
CA LEU A 22 10.85 10.87 -1.70
C LEU A 22 9.94 9.72 -2.18
N GLY A 23 10.27 9.09 -3.30
CA GLY A 23 9.50 8.00 -3.88
C GLY A 23 9.63 6.64 -3.17
N ILE A 24 10.59 6.48 -2.24
CA ILE A 24 10.87 5.18 -1.60
C ILE A 24 9.94 4.89 -0.40
N GLN A 25 9.25 5.88 0.15
CA GLN A 25 8.42 5.67 1.35
C GLN A 25 6.95 5.33 1.02
N ALA A 26 6.71 4.28 0.23
CA ALA A 26 5.35 3.83 -0.09
C ALA A 26 4.98 2.47 0.54
N ALA A 27 5.63 2.07 1.63
CA ALA A 27 5.04 1.05 2.50
C ALA A 27 4.00 1.73 3.40
N PRO A 28 2.71 1.35 3.35
CA PRO A 28 1.72 1.92 4.24
C PRO A 28 2.10 1.53 5.67
N ILE A 29 2.50 2.54 6.46
CA ILE A 29 2.77 2.42 7.90
C ILE A 29 1.61 1.68 8.59
N TYR A 30 0.41 1.85 8.05
CA TYR A 30 -0.82 1.19 8.47
C TYR A 30 -0.70 -0.34 8.60
N CYS A 31 -0.04 -1.03 7.66
CA CYS A 31 0.14 -2.49 7.69
C CYS A 31 1.49 -2.94 8.25
N ARG A 32 2.31 -2.05 8.83
CA ARG A 32 3.65 -2.37 9.34
C ARG A 32 3.69 -3.51 10.36
N ASN A 33 2.61 -3.68 11.15
CA ASN A 33 2.49 -4.73 12.17
C ASN A 33 2.04 -6.08 11.59
N GLN A 34 1.73 -6.17 10.30
CA GLN A 34 1.31 -7.37 9.60
C GLN A 34 2.19 -7.54 8.38
N ARG A 35 3.29 -8.29 8.53
CA ARG A 35 4.27 -8.55 7.45
C ARG A 35 3.92 -9.79 6.63
N THR A 36 2.98 -10.60 7.10
CA THR A 36 2.54 -11.86 6.49
C THR A 36 1.03 -11.97 6.55
N LEU A 37 0.45 -12.81 5.68
CA LEU A 37 -0.97 -13.11 5.68
C LEU A 37 -1.40 -13.72 7.02
N ARG A 38 -2.48 -13.21 7.60
CA ARG A 38 -3.09 -13.75 8.81
C ARG A 38 -4.29 -14.62 8.42
N ASN A 39 -4.25 -15.90 8.77
CA ASN A 39 -5.36 -16.82 8.50
C ASN A 39 -6.62 -16.49 9.33
N MET A 40 -6.43 -15.83 10.48
CA MET A 40 -7.50 -15.41 11.37
C MET A 40 -7.42 -13.91 11.66
N CYS A 41 -8.57 -13.24 11.59
CA CYS A 41 -8.75 -11.85 12.00
C CYS A 41 -9.85 -11.77 13.05
N SER A 42 -9.82 -10.73 13.88
CA SER A 42 -10.95 -10.41 14.76
C SER A 42 -12.21 -10.13 13.95
N MET A 43 -13.37 -10.32 14.59
CA MET A 43 -14.68 -9.98 14.04
C MET A 43 -15.09 -8.54 14.36
N GLU A 44 -14.17 -7.73 14.88
CA GLU A 44 -14.38 -6.31 15.11
C GLU A 44 -14.67 -5.61 13.78
N TYR A 45 -15.67 -4.73 13.77
CA TYR A 45 -16.05 -3.95 12.59
C TYR A 45 -15.53 -2.53 12.71
N MET A 46 -14.41 -2.27 12.03
CA MET A 46 -13.80 -0.96 11.86
C MET A 46 -13.50 -0.79 10.37
N PRO A 47 -14.45 -0.26 9.58
CA PRO A 47 -14.34 -0.29 8.13
C PRO A 47 -13.20 0.62 7.63
N HIS A 48 -12.44 0.12 6.67
CA HIS A 48 -11.38 0.86 5.99
C HIS A 48 -11.66 0.89 4.50
N CYS A 49 -11.57 2.08 3.89
CA CYS A 49 -11.66 2.20 2.45
C CYS A 49 -10.29 1.96 1.81
N GLY A 50 -10.22 1.02 0.87
CA GLY A 50 -9.04 0.85 0.02
C GLY A 50 -9.06 1.75 -1.20
N SER A 51 -7.87 1.94 -1.78
CA SER A 51 -7.70 2.69 -3.03
C SER A 51 -8.35 1.99 -4.23
N ASP A 52 -8.68 0.71 -4.07
CA ASP A 52 -9.50 -0.09 -4.98
C ASP A 52 -11.01 0.18 -4.85
N GLY A 53 -11.40 1.11 -3.98
CA GLY A 53 -12.80 1.47 -3.73
C GLY A 53 -13.56 0.44 -2.90
N VAL A 54 -12.87 -0.56 -2.35
CA VAL A 54 -13.47 -1.64 -1.54
C VAL A 54 -13.43 -1.27 -0.06
N THR A 55 -14.56 -1.47 0.62
CA THR A 55 -14.63 -1.36 2.08
C THR A 55 -14.21 -2.67 2.75
N TYR A 56 -13.12 -2.63 3.51
CA TYR A 56 -12.61 -3.74 4.30
C TYR A 56 -13.14 -3.67 5.73
N PRO A 57 -13.74 -4.74 6.29
CA PRO A 57 -14.47 -4.68 7.56
C PRO A 57 -13.56 -4.42 8.77
N ASN A 58 -12.26 -4.67 8.65
CA ASN A 58 -11.25 -4.32 9.66
C ASN A 58 -9.85 -4.27 9.08
N LYS A 59 -8.94 -3.72 9.89
CA LYS A 59 -7.50 -3.60 9.61
C LYS A 59 -6.86 -4.89 9.11
N CYS A 60 -7.19 -6.01 9.72
CA CYS A 60 -6.57 -7.30 9.39
C CYS A 60 -6.98 -7.77 7.99
N MET A 61 -8.25 -7.64 7.63
CA MET A 61 -8.74 -7.97 6.29
C MET A 61 -8.17 -7.01 5.23
N PHE A 62 -8.05 -5.73 5.54
CA PHE A 62 -7.40 -4.73 4.68
C PHE A 62 -5.94 -5.09 4.41
N CYS A 63 -5.15 -5.34 5.47
CA CYS A 63 -3.73 -5.64 5.32
C CYS A 63 -3.47 -7.00 4.67
N ASN A 64 -4.33 -8.00 4.89
CA ASN A 64 -4.26 -9.25 4.13
C ASN A 64 -4.44 -9.01 2.62
N ALA A 65 -5.40 -8.18 2.22
CA ALA A 65 -5.59 -7.85 0.81
C ALA A 65 -4.41 -7.06 0.24
N TYR A 66 -3.88 -6.08 0.99
CA TYR A 66 -2.66 -5.35 0.61
C TYR A 66 -1.46 -6.29 0.41
N LEU A 67 -1.24 -7.22 1.33
CA LEU A 67 -0.15 -8.20 1.25
C LEU A 67 -0.35 -9.22 0.13
N TYR A 68 -1.59 -9.57 -0.19
CA TYR A 68 -1.90 -10.46 -1.31
C TYR A 68 -1.48 -9.84 -2.66
N VAL A 69 -1.73 -8.54 -2.84
CA VAL A 69 -1.31 -7.81 -4.04
C VAL A 69 0.22 -7.64 -4.10
N GLN A 70 0.88 -7.48 -2.95
CA GLN A 70 2.34 -7.34 -2.88
C GLN A 70 3.10 -8.67 -3.00
N ASN A 71 2.57 -9.76 -2.46
CA ASN A 71 3.21 -11.08 -2.42
C ASN A 71 2.39 -12.10 -3.21
N GLN A 72 2.46 -12.04 -4.55
CA GLN A 72 1.71 -12.88 -5.50
C GLN A 72 2.06 -14.40 -5.45
N SER A 73 2.57 -14.92 -4.34
CA SER A 73 3.09 -16.30 -4.24
C SER A 73 2.86 -17.04 -2.92
N LEU A 74 2.10 -16.51 -1.95
CA LEU A 74 1.71 -17.30 -0.77
C LEU A 74 0.21 -17.65 -0.77
N HIS A 75 -0.05 -18.96 -0.78
CA HIS A 75 -1.34 -19.64 -0.63
C HIS A 75 -2.48 -18.77 -0.09
N LEU A 76 -3.57 -18.65 -0.87
CA LEU A 76 -4.80 -18.01 -0.43
C LEU A 76 -5.27 -18.65 0.89
N PRO A 77 -5.52 -17.87 1.95
CA PRO A 77 -6.20 -18.39 3.12
C PRO A 77 -7.62 -18.81 2.71
N SER A 78 -7.85 -20.12 2.77
CA SER A 78 -9.13 -20.78 2.58
C SER A 78 -10.14 -20.20 3.59
N GLY A 79 -11.11 -19.41 3.12
CA GLY A 79 -12.20 -18.98 4.01
C GLY A 79 -13.05 -17.76 3.68
N LYS A 80 -13.02 -17.14 2.48
CA LYS A 80 -13.98 -16.06 2.15
C LYS A 80 -14.65 -16.21 0.79
N SER A 81 -15.96 -16.43 0.84
CA SER A 81 -16.89 -16.20 -0.27
C SER A 81 -16.71 -14.78 -0.81
N SER A 82 -16.29 -14.66 -2.07
CA SER A 82 -16.14 -13.42 -2.84
C SER A 82 -17.42 -12.58 -3.01
N ARG A 83 -18.53 -12.93 -2.35
CA ARG A 83 -19.84 -12.28 -2.55
C ARG A 83 -20.18 -11.16 -1.56
N GLN A 84 -19.51 -11.04 -0.41
CA GLN A 84 -19.94 -10.09 0.65
C GLN A 84 -19.18 -8.74 0.69
N LEU A 85 -18.11 -8.56 -0.09
CA LEU A 85 -17.19 -7.41 0.07
C LEU A 85 -17.25 -6.37 -1.07
N ARG A 86 -18.30 -6.35 -1.88
CA ARG A 86 -18.47 -5.28 -2.88
C ARG A 86 -19.34 -4.13 -2.34
N GLY A 87 -19.06 -3.73 -1.10
CA GLY A 87 -19.52 -2.46 -0.57
C GLY A 87 -18.55 -1.39 -1.05
N ASN A 88 -18.90 -0.73 -2.16
CA ASN A 88 -18.13 0.40 -2.66
C ASN A 88 -18.06 1.45 -1.54
N CYS A 89 -16.89 2.01 -1.29
CA CYS A 89 -16.82 3.17 -0.41
C CYS A 89 -17.64 4.29 -1.03
N GLU A 90 -18.60 4.84 -0.30
CA GLU A 90 -19.05 6.19 -0.57
C GLU A 90 -17.91 7.11 -0.12
N GLN A 91 -16.95 7.35 -1.02
CA GLN A 91 -15.95 8.39 -0.82
C GLN A 91 -16.70 9.73 -0.86
N LYS A 92 -17.13 10.20 0.31
CA LYS A 92 -17.66 11.55 0.49
C LYS A 92 -16.53 12.58 0.46
#